data_AF-A0A821L8I4-F1
#
_entry.id   AF-A0A821L8I4-F1
#
_cell.length_a   1.000
_cell.length_b   1.000
_cell.length_c   1.000
_cell.angle_alpha   90.00
_cell.angle_beta   90.00
_cell.angle_gamma   90.00
#
_symmetry.space_group_name_H-M   'P 1'
#
loop_
_entity.id
_entity.type
_entity.pdbx_description
1 polymer ?
#
loop_
_entity_poly.entity_id
_entity_poly.type
_entity_poly.pdbx_seq_one_letter_code
_entity_poly.pdbx_strand_id
1 'polypeptide(L)'
;MLAFSSAPSVLISTIPGGSSRFGVFAAGIIFSLLCAFIFLELIYLYMPNKKMSFKVTWCGALIAACILEVFIILFPLYVRTFMGNYTGQIGFAVILLLFFYYFAIIIILGAQINAFFFDNYQPLLDGLGTYLSEMHEEYGVDHPRRPLCEENVETRSYTS
;
A
#
# COMPACT_ATOMS: atom_id res chain seq x y z
N MET A 1 -23.00 -27.80 -20.01
CA MET A 1 -22.13 -27.14 -19.02
C MET A 1 -23.04 -26.41 -18.05
N LEU A 2 -23.36 -27.08 -16.94
CA LEU A 2 -24.47 -26.79 -16.05
C LEU A 2 -24.00 -25.87 -14.91
N ALA A 3 -24.82 -24.85 -14.64
CA ALA A 3 -25.05 -24.22 -13.34
C ALA A 3 -23.85 -23.71 -12.52
N PHE A 4 -23.36 -22.51 -12.86
CA PHE A 4 -22.70 -21.61 -11.88
C PHE A 4 -23.60 -20.41 -11.51
N SER A 5 -24.92 -20.55 -11.59
CA SER A 5 -25.88 -19.44 -11.38
C SER A 5 -27.00 -19.82 -10.41
N SER A 6 -26.69 -20.10 -9.14
CA SER A 6 -27.76 -20.43 -8.17
C SER A 6 -27.66 -19.82 -6.78
N ALA A 7 -26.61 -19.10 -6.37
CA ALA A 7 -26.60 -18.49 -5.04
C ALA A 7 -27.33 -17.13 -4.96
N PRO A 8 -27.11 -16.15 -5.88
CA PRO A 8 -27.72 -14.83 -5.70
C PRO A 8 -29.18 -14.78 -6.17
N SER A 9 -29.50 -15.45 -7.28
CA SER A 9 -30.78 -15.26 -7.99
C SER A 9 -31.97 -15.94 -7.29
N VAL A 10 -31.75 -17.09 -6.64
CA VAL A 10 -32.79 -17.84 -5.93
C VAL A 10 -33.14 -17.16 -4.59
N LEU A 11 -32.14 -16.56 -3.93
CA LEU A 11 -32.35 -15.77 -2.71
C LEU A 11 -33.13 -14.49 -3.02
N ILE A 12 -32.86 -13.85 -4.17
CA ILE A 12 -33.57 -12.64 -4.62
C ILE A 12 -35.00 -12.93 -5.10
N SER A 13 -35.30 -14.14 -5.62
CA SER A 13 -36.64 -14.50 -6.08
C SER A 13 -37.59 -14.95 -4.97
N THR A 14 -37.06 -15.32 -3.79
CA THR A 14 -37.86 -15.81 -2.65
C THR A 14 -38.38 -14.67 -1.76
N ILE A 15 -37.93 -13.44 -2.02
CA ILE A 15 -38.24 -12.26 -1.21
C ILE A 15 -39.34 -11.43 -1.91
N PRO A 16 -40.59 -11.40 -1.39
CA PRO A 16 -41.66 -10.59 -1.97
C PRO A 16 -41.44 -9.11 -1.63
N GLY A 17 -41.58 -8.23 -2.62
CA GLY A 17 -41.57 -6.77 -2.44
C GLY A 17 -40.33 -6.05 -2.99
N GLY A 18 -40.52 -4.87 -3.59
CA GLY A 18 -39.41 -4.04 -4.11
C GLY A 18 -38.51 -3.46 -3.01
N SER A 19 -39.07 -3.20 -1.81
CA SER A 19 -38.35 -2.66 -0.65
C SER A 19 -37.34 -3.64 -0.05
N SER A 20 -37.67 -4.92 -0.02
CA SER A 20 -36.84 -5.98 0.54
C SER A 20 -35.69 -6.38 -0.38
N ARG A 21 -35.83 -6.23 -1.71
CA ARG A 21 -34.74 -6.40 -2.69
C ARG A 21 -33.66 -5.32 -2.57
N PHE A 22 -34.08 -4.08 -2.33
CA PHE A 22 -33.15 -2.97 -2.06
C PHE A 22 -32.37 -3.20 -0.75
N GLY A 23 -33.04 -3.70 0.29
CA GLY A 23 -32.40 -4.03 1.58
C GLY A 23 -31.28 -5.07 1.45
N VAL A 24 -31.51 -6.16 0.70
CA VAL A 24 -30.49 -7.19 0.46
C VAL A 24 -29.32 -6.65 -0.35
N PHE A 25 -29.58 -5.82 -1.36
CA PHE A 25 -28.53 -5.18 -2.15
C PHE A 25 -27.66 -4.25 -1.30
N ALA A 26 -28.28 -3.36 -0.52
CA ALA A 26 -27.57 -2.45 0.37
C ALA A 26 -26.76 -3.21 1.43
N ALA A 27 -27.33 -4.28 2.02
CA ALA A 27 -26.61 -5.14 2.95
C ALA A 27 -25.39 -5.80 2.31
N GLY A 28 -25.48 -6.22 1.05
CA GLY A 28 -24.36 -6.77 0.29
C GLY A 28 -23.22 -5.77 0.09
N ILE A 29 -23.54 -4.52 -0.28
CA ILE A 29 -22.53 -3.46 -0.43
C ILE A 29 -21.87 -3.12 0.92
N ILE A 30 -22.66 -3.00 1.98
CA ILE A 30 -22.12 -2.73 3.33
C ILE A 30 -21.20 -3.87 3.77
N PHE A 31 -21.59 -5.12 3.52
CA PHE A 31 -20.76 -6.29 3.84
C PHE A 31 -19.46 -6.32 3.03
N SER A 32 -19.52 -6.03 1.73
CA SER A 32 -18.34 -5.92 0.87
C SER A 32 -17.38 -4.83 1.36
N LEU A 33 -17.92 -3.64 1.62
CA LEU A 33 -17.16 -2.51 2.13
C LEU A 33 -16.49 -2.83 3.48
N LEU A 34 -17.21 -3.51 4.38
CA LEU A 34 -16.67 -3.93 5.68
C LEU A 34 -15.53 -4.94 5.50
N CYS A 35 -15.67 -5.89 4.58
CA CYS A 35 -14.63 -6.86 4.28
C CYS A 35 -13.39 -6.19 3.67
N ALA A 36 -13.58 -5.29 2.72
CA ALA A 36 -12.51 -4.50 2.10
C ALA A 36 -11.78 -3.63 3.14
N PHE A 37 -12.53 -2.98 4.03
CA PHE A 37 -11.97 -2.21 5.14
C PHE A 37 -11.11 -3.07 6.05
N ILE A 38 -11.62 -4.20 6.54
CA ILE A 38 -10.86 -5.11 7.40
C ILE A 38 -9.61 -5.61 6.67
N PHE A 39 -9.73 -5.97 5.40
CA PHE A 39 -8.60 -6.44 4.61
C PHE A 39 -7.49 -5.39 4.47
N LEU A 40 -7.84 -4.15 4.13
CA LEU A 40 -6.87 -3.06 4.02
C LEU A 40 -6.27 -2.65 5.37
N GLU A 41 -7.09 -2.64 6.42
CA GLU A 41 -6.64 -2.36 7.78
C GLU A 41 -5.61 -3.40 8.26
N LEU A 42 -5.84 -4.67 7.96
CA LEU A 42 -4.86 -5.74 8.24
C LEU A 42 -3.55 -5.51 7.47
N ILE A 43 -3.62 -5.16 6.19
CA ILE A 43 -2.42 -4.82 5.41
C ILE A 43 -1.67 -3.67 6.08
N TYR A 44 -2.37 -2.61 6.50
CA TYR A 44 -1.75 -1.44 7.12
C TYR A 44 -1.20 -1.69 8.53
N LEU A 45 -1.69 -2.71 9.25
CA LEU A 45 -1.17 -3.07 10.56
C LEU A 45 0.02 -4.04 10.47
N TYR A 46 -0.02 -4.99 9.53
CA TYR A 46 0.98 -6.06 9.43
C TYR A 46 2.11 -5.78 8.45
N MET A 47 1.85 -5.05 7.37
CA MET A 47 2.86 -4.74 6.36
C MET A 47 3.97 -3.81 6.88
N PRO A 48 3.68 -2.73 7.65
CA PRO A 48 4.76 -1.88 8.14
C PRO A 48 5.59 -2.60 9.20
N ASN A 49 6.91 -2.48 9.11
CA ASN A 49 7.86 -3.00 10.10
C ASN A 49 7.88 -2.18 11.42
N LYS A 50 6.97 -1.22 11.57
CA LYS A 50 6.76 -0.43 12.79
C LYS A 50 5.38 -0.73 13.34
N LYS A 51 5.28 -0.89 14.67
CA LYS A 51 4.01 -1.14 15.35
C LYS A 51 3.11 0.09 15.24
N MET A 52 2.22 0.10 14.25
CA MET A 52 1.16 1.11 14.15
C MET A 52 -0.05 0.67 14.97
N SER A 53 -0.73 1.64 15.57
CA SER A 53 -1.99 1.38 16.30
C SER A 53 -3.16 1.49 15.33
N PHE A 54 -4.19 0.65 15.49
CA PHE A 54 -5.46 0.71 14.74
C PHE A 54 -6.08 2.12 14.70
N LYS A 55 -5.88 2.92 15.76
CA LYS A 55 -6.37 4.30 15.84
C LYS A 55 -5.72 5.26 14.83
N VAL A 56 -4.59 4.89 14.27
CA VAL A 56 -3.82 5.65 13.28
C VAL A 56 -4.17 5.21 11.86
N THR A 57 -4.45 3.93 11.65
CA THR A 57 -4.58 3.35 10.31
C THR A 57 -6.02 3.35 9.76
N TRP A 58 -7.02 3.43 10.64
CA TRP A 58 -8.43 3.29 10.25
C TRP A 58 -8.92 4.34 9.25
N CYS A 59 -8.42 5.59 9.30
CA CYS A 59 -8.93 6.66 8.45
C CYS A 59 -8.57 6.42 6.98
N GLY A 60 -7.29 6.15 6.70
CA GLY A 60 -6.81 5.80 5.37
C GLY A 60 -7.32 4.46 4.89
N ALA A 61 -7.51 3.47 5.79
CA ALA A 61 -8.11 2.19 5.43
C ALA A 61 -9.57 2.35 4.99
N LEU A 62 -10.36 3.19 5.68
CA LEU A 62 -11.74 3.48 5.31
C LEU A 62 -11.82 4.15 3.93
N ILE A 63 -10.98 5.15 3.69
CA ILE A 63 -10.96 5.88 2.42
C ILE A 63 -10.52 4.96 1.28
N ALA A 64 -9.45 4.19 1.48
CA ALA A 64 -9.00 3.22 0.49
C ALA A 64 -10.04 2.12 0.23
N ALA A 65 -10.76 1.66 1.25
CA ALA A 65 -11.84 0.68 1.10
C ALA A 65 -13.00 1.23 0.26
N CYS A 66 -13.41 2.48 0.48
CA CYS A 66 -14.43 3.13 -0.34
C CYS A 66 -14.00 3.24 -1.81
N ILE A 67 -12.76 3.67 -2.06
CA ILE A 67 -12.23 3.80 -3.42
C ILE A 67 -12.11 2.41 -4.07
N LEU A 68 -11.65 1.41 -3.31
CA LEU A 68 -11.52 0.03 -3.77
C LEU A 68 -12.88 -0.58 -4.11
N GLU A 69 -13.90 -0.37 -3.30
CA GLU A 69 -15.27 -0.84 -3.56
C GLU A 69 -15.79 -0.28 -4.89
N VAL A 70 -15.65 1.03 -5.08
CA VAL A 70 -16.00 1.69 -6.35
C VAL A 70 -15.21 1.09 -7.51
N PHE A 71 -13.91 0.87 -7.33
CA PHE A 71 -13.05 0.27 -8.36
C PHE A 71 -13.47 -1.17 -8.73
N ILE A 72 -13.81 -2.01 -7.74
CA ILE A 72 -14.29 -3.38 -7.93
C ILE A 72 -15.63 -3.40 -8.68
N ILE A 73 -16.48 -2.37 -8.52
CA ILE A 73 -17.73 -2.24 -9.27
C ILE A 73 -17.48 -1.75 -10.70
N LEU A 74 -16.61 -0.75 -10.89
CA LEU A 74 -16.34 -0.15 -12.20
C LEU A 74 -15.53 -1.07 -13.12
N PHE A 75 -14.58 -1.84 -12.58
CA PHE A 75 -13.67 -2.62 -13.41
C PHE A 75 -14.37 -3.72 -14.24
N PRO A 76 -15.25 -4.56 -13.67
CA PRO A 76 -16.01 -5.54 -14.45
C PRO A 76 -16.94 -4.88 -15.47
N LEU A 77 -17.49 -3.69 -15.16
CA LEU A 77 -18.30 -2.92 -16.10
C LEU A 77 -17.47 -2.50 -17.32
N TYR A 78 -16.25 -2.00 -17.09
CA TYR A 78 -15.31 -1.67 -18.16
C TYR A 78 -14.97 -2.90 -19.02
N VAL A 79 -14.61 -4.02 -18.38
CA VAL A 79 -14.26 -5.26 -19.10
C VAL A 79 -15.45 -5.75 -19.93
N ARG A 80 -16.67 -5.73 -19.38
CA ARG A 80 -17.88 -6.17 -20.09
C ARG A 80 -18.18 -5.30 -21.31
N THR A 81 -18.01 -3.98 -21.21
CA THR A 81 -18.32 -3.05 -22.31
C THR A 81 -17.26 -3.12 -23.42
N PHE A 82 -15.97 -3.24 -23.09
CA PHE A 82 -14.89 -3.09 -24.06
C PHE A 82 -14.23 -4.41 -24.50
N MET A 83 -14.35 -5.51 -23.75
CA MET A 83 -13.69 -6.79 -24.05
C MET A 83 -14.64 -7.93 -24.43
N GLY A 84 -15.85 -7.62 -24.90
CA GLY A 84 -16.83 -8.63 -25.35
C GLY A 84 -16.47 -9.36 -26.66
N ASN A 85 -15.49 -8.87 -27.42
CA ASN A 85 -15.05 -9.46 -28.69
C ASN A 85 -13.87 -10.42 -28.50
N TYR A 86 -13.68 -11.37 -29.43
CA TYR A 86 -12.61 -12.39 -29.38
C TYR A 86 -11.19 -11.80 -29.20
N THR A 87 -10.94 -10.61 -29.74
CA THR A 87 -9.68 -9.85 -29.58
C THR A 87 -9.44 -9.40 -28.14
N GLY A 88 -10.50 -9.14 -27.36
CA GLY A 88 -10.43 -8.71 -25.96
C GLY A 88 -9.93 -9.81 -25.03
N GLN A 89 -10.24 -11.09 -25.31
CA GLN A 89 -9.75 -12.21 -24.50
C GLN A 89 -8.22 -12.36 -24.56
N ILE A 90 -7.59 -12.07 -25.70
CA ILE A 90 -6.13 -12.13 -25.87
C ILE A 90 -5.45 -11.04 -25.04
N GLY A 91 -6.11 -9.89 -24.87
CA GLY A 91 -5.63 -8.76 -24.06
C GLY A 91 -5.94 -8.85 -22.56
N PHE A 92 -6.57 -9.94 -22.09
CA PHE A 92 -7.04 -10.05 -20.70
C PHE A 92 -5.90 -9.97 -19.68
N ALA A 93 -4.72 -10.53 -19.97
CA ALA A 93 -3.57 -10.44 -19.07
C ALA A 93 -3.11 -8.99 -18.84
N VAL A 94 -3.14 -8.16 -19.90
CA VAL A 94 -2.77 -6.74 -19.81
C VAL A 94 -3.79 -5.96 -19.00
N ILE A 95 -5.09 -6.23 -19.18
CA ILE A 95 -6.12 -5.54 -18.39
C ILE A 95 -6.11 -5.97 -16.92
N LEU A 96 -5.77 -7.23 -16.64
CA LEU A 96 -5.57 -7.72 -15.28
C LEU A 96 -4.35 -7.08 -14.63
N LEU A 97 -3.27 -6.87 -15.39
CA LEU A 97 -2.11 -6.12 -14.89
C LEU A 97 -2.48 -4.67 -14.58
N LEU A 98 -3.29 -4.03 -15.41
CA LEU A 98 -3.84 -2.70 -15.14
C LEU A 98 -4.73 -2.69 -13.89
N PHE A 99 -5.49 -3.77 -13.65
CA PHE A 99 -6.26 -3.93 -12.42
C PHE A 99 -5.36 -3.90 -11.19
N PHE A 100 -4.33 -4.75 -11.16
CA PHE A 100 -3.40 -4.80 -10.04
C PHE A 100 -2.59 -3.52 -9.88
N TYR A 101 -2.30 -2.82 -10.98
CA TYR A 101 -1.66 -1.51 -10.95
C TYR A 101 -2.51 -0.48 -10.21
N TYR A 102 -3.78 -0.31 -10.58
CA TYR A 102 -4.68 0.61 -9.88
C TYR A 102 -4.97 0.15 -8.45
N PHE A 103 -5.12 -1.15 -8.23
CA PHE A 103 -5.27 -1.73 -6.89
C PHE A 103 -4.09 -1.35 -5.97
N ALA A 104 -2.85 -1.49 -6.46
CA ALA A 104 -1.66 -1.09 -5.71
C ALA A 104 -1.64 0.42 -5.43
N ILE A 105 -2.03 1.26 -6.40
CA ILE A 105 -2.14 2.71 -6.18
C ILE A 105 -3.13 3.02 -5.07
N ILE A 106 -4.30 2.36 -5.04
CA ILE A 106 -5.32 2.59 -4.01
C ILE A 106 -4.77 2.23 -2.62
N ILE A 107 -4.05 1.11 -2.50
CA ILE A 107 -3.39 0.71 -1.25
C ILE A 107 -2.36 1.77 -0.81
N ILE A 108 -1.51 2.24 -1.71
CA ILE A 108 -0.50 3.25 -1.40
C ILE A 108 -1.16 4.57 -0.99
N LEU A 109 -2.24 4.96 -1.68
CA LEU A 109 -2.95 6.21 -1.43
C LEU A 109 -3.56 6.23 -0.03
N GLY A 110 -4.19 5.15 0.43
CA GLY A 110 -4.68 5.07 1.82
C GLY A 110 -3.56 5.09 2.85
N ALA A 111 -2.41 4.47 2.55
CA ALA A 111 -1.24 4.55 3.41
C ALA A 111 -0.67 5.98 3.49
N GLN A 112 -0.68 6.72 2.38
CA GLN A 112 -0.25 8.12 2.33
C GLN A 112 -1.18 9.02 3.15
N ILE A 113 -2.49 8.76 3.11
CA ILE A 113 -3.46 9.47 3.94
C ILE A 113 -3.19 9.18 5.42
N ASN A 114 -2.97 7.91 5.80
CA ASN A 114 -2.61 7.55 7.17
C ASN A 114 -1.33 8.25 7.64
N ALA A 115 -0.30 8.26 6.78
CA ALA A 115 0.94 8.97 7.00
C ALA A 115 0.71 10.47 7.26
N PHE A 116 -0.07 11.13 6.42
CA PHE A 116 -0.35 12.57 6.53
C PHE A 116 -1.08 12.96 7.84
N PHE A 117 -2.00 12.13 8.32
CA PHE A 117 -2.82 12.46 9.49
C PHE A 117 -2.15 12.17 10.83
N PHE A 118 -1.24 11.19 10.90
CA PHE A 118 -0.77 10.66 12.19
C PHE A 118 0.75 10.66 12.36
N ASP A 119 1.51 10.54 11.27
CA ASP A 119 2.95 10.64 11.32
C ASP A 119 3.36 12.02 10.79
N ASN A 120 3.76 12.91 11.69
CA ASN A 120 4.48 14.13 11.32
C ASN A 120 5.87 13.72 10.81
N TYR A 121 5.96 13.26 9.55
CA TYR A 121 7.23 12.95 8.91
C TYR A 121 8.05 14.24 8.80
N GLN A 122 8.99 14.44 9.73
CA GLN A 122 10.15 15.31 9.54
C GLN A 122 11.35 14.43 9.15
N PRO A 123 11.51 14.04 7.88
CA PRO A 123 12.58 13.13 7.48
C PRO A 123 13.97 13.77 7.38
N LEU A 124 14.09 15.10 7.39
CA LEU A 124 15.37 15.78 7.09
C LEU A 124 15.96 16.63 8.22
N LEU A 125 15.15 17.20 9.10
CA LEU A 125 15.67 18.18 10.07
C LEU A 125 16.43 17.52 11.23
N ASP A 126 15.93 16.37 11.70
CA ASP A 126 16.51 15.62 12.82
C ASP A 126 17.84 14.93 12.40
N GLY A 127 17.84 14.34 11.20
CA GLY A 127 19.02 13.72 10.59
C GLY A 127 20.12 14.74 10.30
N LEU A 128 19.78 15.85 9.62
CA LEU A 128 20.74 16.91 9.31
C LEU A 128 21.30 17.54 10.60
N GLY A 129 20.47 17.76 11.62
CA GLY A 129 20.93 18.22 12.93
C GLY A 129 21.92 17.27 13.58
N THR A 130 21.68 15.95 13.48
CA THR A 130 22.60 14.93 14.00
C THR A 130 23.92 14.91 13.24
N TYR A 131 23.88 14.91 11.90
CA TYR A 131 25.08 14.96 11.06
C TYR A 131 25.87 16.26 11.21
N LEU A 132 25.19 17.40 11.33
CA LEU A 132 25.85 18.69 11.56
C LEU A 132 26.40 18.79 12.99
N SER A 133 25.77 18.15 13.97
CA SER A 133 26.31 18.05 15.34
C SER A 133 27.56 17.18 15.38
N GLU A 134 27.53 16.03 14.70
CA GLU A 134 28.69 15.14 14.55
C GLU A 134 29.83 15.83 13.81
N MET A 135 29.54 16.51 12.69
CA MET A 135 30.53 17.31 11.95
C MET A 135 31.06 18.49 12.76
N HIS A 136 30.22 19.16 13.54
CA HIS A 136 30.64 20.26 14.42
C HIS A 136 31.49 19.74 15.60
N GLU A 137 31.25 18.53 16.08
CA GLU A 137 32.06 17.89 17.12
C GLU A 137 33.41 17.41 16.56
N GLU A 138 33.44 16.82 15.35
CA GLU A 138 34.67 16.39 14.67
C GLU A 138 35.55 17.57 14.20
N TYR A 139 34.96 18.70 13.78
CA TYR A 139 35.71 19.92 13.45
C TYR A 139 35.95 20.85 14.64
N GLY A 140 35.16 20.75 15.71
CA GLY A 140 35.24 21.59 16.91
C GLY A 140 36.30 21.15 17.92
N VAL A 141 36.82 19.93 17.78
CA VAL A 141 37.95 19.42 18.58
C VAL A 141 39.25 19.63 17.78
N ASP A 142 39.97 20.68 18.15
CA ASP A 142 41.25 21.12 17.59
C ASP A 142 42.22 19.93 17.35
N HIS A 143 42.36 19.50 16.09
CA HIS A 143 43.24 18.40 15.69
C HIS A 143 44.67 18.92 15.44
N PRO A 144 45.69 18.52 16.22
CA PRO A 144 47.06 18.75 15.82
C PRO A 144 47.38 17.85 14.62
N ARG A 145 47.71 18.45 13.47
CA ARG A 145 48.09 17.71 12.25
C ARG A 145 49.24 16.75 12.56
N ARG A 146 49.02 15.43 12.39
CA ARG A 146 50.11 14.45 12.45
C ARG A 146 51.02 14.64 11.23
N PRO A 147 52.36 14.73 11.40
CA PRO A 147 53.27 14.83 10.28
C PRO A 147 53.38 13.50 9.53
N LEU A 148 53.38 13.60 8.20
CA LEU A 148 53.50 12.51 7.24
C LEU A 148 54.96 12.04 7.17
N CYS A 149 55.45 11.38 8.21
CA CYS A 149 56.75 10.71 8.21
C CYS A 149 56.63 9.46 9.08
N GLU A 150 56.41 8.30 8.45
CA GLU A 150 57.04 7.00 8.80
C GLU A 150 56.54 5.91 7.82
N GLU A 151 56.77 6.09 6.52
CA GLU A 151 56.63 5.02 5.53
C GLU A 151 58.01 4.80 4.94
N ASN A 152 58.91 4.06 5.61
CA ASN A 152 60.15 3.46 5.07
C ASN A 152 61.07 2.88 6.17
N VAL A 153 60.79 1.70 6.76
CA VAL A 153 61.85 0.91 7.44
C VAL A 153 61.65 -0.63 7.36
N GLU A 154 60.43 -1.16 7.23
CA GLU A 154 60.22 -2.60 7.55
C GLU A 154 60.46 -3.61 6.41
N THR A 155 60.67 -3.19 5.16
CA THR A 155 60.81 -4.11 4.02
C THR A 155 62.24 -4.59 3.71
N ARG A 156 63.26 -4.18 4.50
CA ARG A 156 64.68 -4.48 4.15
C ARG A 156 65.32 -5.69 4.87
N SER A 157 64.61 -6.41 5.74
CA SER A 157 65.24 -7.41 6.63
C SER A 157 65.03 -8.88 6.25
N TYR A 158 64.53 -9.21 5.05
CA TYR A 158 64.25 -10.61 4.64
C TYR A 158 65.02 -11.09 3.39
N THR A 159 66.20 -10.53 3.10
CA THR A 159 67.09 -11.10 2.08
C THR A 159 68.53 -11.12 2.57
N SER A 160 68.92 -12.21 3.23
CA SER A 160 70.31 -12.67 3.40
C SER A 160 70.31 -14.16 3.73
#